data_AF-A0A7S3SBW5-F1
#
_entry.id   AF-A0A7S3SBW5-F1
#
_cell.length_a   1.000
_cell.length_b   1.000
_cell.length_c   1.000
_cell.angle_alpha   90.00
_cell.angle_beta   90.00
_cell.angle_gamma   90.00
#
_symmetry.space_group_name_H-M   'P 1'
#
loop_
_entity.id
_entity.type
_entity.pdbx_description
1 polymer ?
#
loop_
_entity_poly.entity_id
_entity_poly.type
_entity_poly.pdbx_seq_one_letter_code
_entity_poly.pdbx_strand_id
1 'polypeptide(L)'
;AAASSLRSIPQNGAASLSLSRALNHEFDLRGSSSADQAIISINADPWIWKGLEIQLYDVVADPRELCNVAAERLDDVARLMDRLLWWNASRVPSIHVPADPEGERNARASGCWRPWKQ
;
A
#
# COMPACT_ATOMS: atom_id res chain seq x y z
N ALA A 1 -26.36 44.78 -15.21
CA ALA A 1 -26.26 43.53 -15.99
C ALA A 1 -25.18 42.68 -15.34
N ALA A 2 -25.53 41.44 -14.99
CA ALA A 2 -24.91 40.64 -13.94
C ALA A 2 -23.54 40.03 -14.31
N ALA A 3 -22.63 40.05 -13.34
CA ALA A 3 -21.41 39.24 -13.32
C ALA A 3 -21.74 37.79 -12.88
N SER A 4 -21.18 36.79 -13.58
CA SER A 4 -21.19 35.37 -13.16
C SER A 4 -19.74 34.89 -13.22
N SER A 5 -19.04 34.86 -12.09
CA SER A 5 -19.02 33.77 -11.08
C SER A 5 -18.27 32.54 -11.59
N LEU A 6 -16.93 32.66 -11.54
CA LEU A 6 -16.00 31.54 -11.58
C LEU A 6 -16.22 30.71 -10.31
N ARG A 7 -16.75 29.50 -10.45
CA ARG A 7 -16.84 28.54 -9.34
C ARG A 7 -15.44 28.05 -9.01
N SER A 8 -15.02 28.32 -7.79
CA SER A 8 -13.82 27.79 -7.16
C SER A 8 -13.91 26.26 -7.05
N ILE A 9 -12.88 25.57 -7.54
CA ILE A 9 -12.65 24.15 -7.31
C ILE A 9 -12.25 24.01 -5.83
N PRO A 10 -12.99 23.27 -4.98
CA PRO A 10 -12.54 23.01 -3.63
C PRO A 10 -11.32 22.09 -3.70
N GLN A 11 -10.18 22.59 -3.22
CA GLN A 11 -9.04 21.74 -2.91
C GLN A 11 -9.39 20.93 -1.67
N ASN A 12 -9.75 19.67 -1.87
CA ASN A 12 -10.02 18.72 -0.78
C ASN A 12 -8.71 18.28 -0.12
N GLY A 13 -8.07 19.18 0.62
CA GLY A 13 -6.93 18.90 1.51
C GLY A 13 -7.33 18.38 2.89
N ALA A 14 -8.61 18.06 3.12
CA ALA A 14 -9.13 17.74 4.45
C ALA A 14 -9.29 16.24 4.76
N ALA A 15 -9.28 15.35 3.75
CA ALA A 15 -9.50 13.92 3.97
C ALA A 15 -8.26 13.14 4.42
N SER A 16 -7.05 13.71 4.24
CA SER A 16 -5.78 13.06 4.63
C SER A 16 -5.57 12.98 6.16
N LEU A 17 -6.30 13.79 6.94
CA LEU A 17 -6.12 13.93 8.39
C LEU A 17 -6.98 12.98 9.25
N SER A 18 -7.94 12.25 8.67
CA SER A 18 -8.79 11.32 9.46
C SER A 18 -8.16 9.93 9.59
N LEU A 19 -7.46 9.43 8.56
CA LEU A 19 -6.81 8.11 8.61
C LEU A 19 -5.62 8.12 9.58
N SER A 20 -4.81 9.17 9.54
CA SER A 20 -3.61 9.31 10.37
C SER A 20 -3.89 9.49 11.87
N ARG A 21 -5.11 9.94 12.23
CA ARG A 21 -5.54 10.07 13.64
C ARG A 21 -6.05 8.75 14.23
N ALA A 22 -6.66 7.88 13.42
CA ALA A 22 -7.05 6.53 13.83
C ALA A 22 -5.82 5.62 14.06
N LEU A 23 -4.68 5.93 13.44
CA LEU A 23 -3.48 5.11 13.47
C LEU A 23 -2.58 5.30 14.72
N ASN A 24 -2.84 6.28 15.59
CA ASN A 24 -1.92 6.67 16.67
C ASN A 24 -2.51 6.72 18.10
N HIS A 25 -3.77 6.34 18.31
CA HIS A 25 -4.39 6.37 19.63
C HIS A 25 -4.93 4.98 20.01
N GLU A 26 -4.58 4.54 21.22
CA GLU A 26 -5.16 3.38 21.90
C GLU A 26 -6.70 3.50 21.88
N PHE A 27 -7.35 2.74 21.00
CA PHE A 27 -8.77 2.87 20.69
C PHE A 27 -9.56 1.97 21.64
N ASP A 28 -10.39 2.54 22.53
CA ASP A 28 -11.29 1.77 23.43
C ASP A 28 -12.29 0.97 22.58
N LEU A 29 -12.21 -0.36 22.68
CA LEU A 29 -12.90 -1.34 21.82
C LEU A 29 -14.40 -1.46 22.08
N ARG A 30 -14.96 -0.67 23.00
CA ARG A 30 -16.37 -0.78 23.40
C ARG A 30 -17.28 0.04 22.47
N GLY A 31 -17.43 -0.45 21.24
CA GLY A 31 -18.42 0.05 20.29
C GLY A 31 -17.97 0.20 18.83
N SER A 32 -16.82 -0.35 18.44
CA SER A 32 -16.30 -0.17 17.09
C SER A 32 -17.03 -1.05 16.06
N SER A 33 -17.26 -0.49 14.87
CA SER A 33 -17.94 -1.16 13.76
C SER A 33 -17.07 -2.28 13.16
N SER A 34 -17.67 -3.17 12.36
CA SER A 34 -16.94 -4.24 11.66
C SER A 34 -15.77 -3.71 10.80
N ALA A 35 -15.92 -2.51 10.22
CA ALA A 35 -14.87 -1.86 9.44
C ALA A 35 -13.73 -1.35 10.34
N ASP A 36 -14.04 -0.83 11.53
CA ASP A 36 -13.03 -0.41 12.51
C ASP A 36 -12.22 -1.60 13.02
N GLN A 37 -12.87 -2.77 13.21
CA GLN A 37 -12.17 -4.00 13.61
C GLN A 37 -11.24 -4.53 12.51
N ALA A 38 -11.60 -4.38 11.23
CA ALA A 38 -10.73 -4.77 10.12
C ALA A 38 -9.48 -3.89 10.02
N ILE A 39 -9.62 -2.57 10.26
CA ILE A 39 -8.48 -1.65 10.35
C ILE A 39 -7.54 -2.03 11.49
N ILE A 40 -8.08 -2.47 12.63
CA ILE A 40 -7.29 -2.95 13.78
C ILE A 40 -6.62 -4.29 13.47
N SER A 41 -7.24 -5.20 12.72
CA SER A 41 -6.67 -6.50 12.34
C SER A 41 -5.44 -6.37 11.42
N ILE A 42 -5.32 -5.28 10.64
CA ILE A 42 -4.14 -4.97 9.83
C ILE A 42 -2.88 -4.74 10.70
N ASN A 43 -3.03 -4.39 11.98
CA ASN A 43 -1.91 -4.21 12.92
C ASN A 43 -1.28 -5.53 13.42
N ALA A 44 -1.73 -6.70 12.95
CA ALA A 44 -1.17 -7.99 13.38
C ALA A 44 0.29 -8.23 12.94
N ASP A 45 0.79 -7.48 11.96
CA ASP A 45 2.24 -7.41 11.66
C ASP A 45 2.66 -5.95 11.35
N PRO A 46 2.95 -5.16 12.40
CA PRO A 46 2.98 -3.70 12.32
C PRO A 46 4.16 -3.13 11.52
N TRP A 47 5.09 -3.95 11.04
CA TRP A 47 6.30 -3.50 10.34
C TRP A 47 6.13 -3.42 8.83
N ILE A 48 5.25 -4.23 8.23
CA ILE A 48 5.12 -4.32 6.76
C ILE A 48 4.30 -3.15 6.21
N TRP A 49 3.36 -2.63 7.00
CA TRP A 49 2.36 -1.66 6.53
C TRP A 49 2.52 -0.26 7.12
N LYS A 50 3.47 -0.06 8.05
CA LYS A 50 3.68 1.23 8.69
C LYS A 50 4.25 2.25 7.72
N GLY A 51 3.48 3.30 7.46
CA GLY A 51 3.86 4.41 6.58
C GLY A 51 3.47 4.22 5.11
N LEU A 52 2.73 3.16 4.76
CA LEU A 52 2.17 2.99 3.42
C LEU A 52 0.81 3.71 3.31
N GLU A 53 0.63 4.44 2.22
CA GLU A 53 -0.67 5.01 1.85
C GLU A 53 -1.50 3.92 1.16
N ILE A 54 -2.69 3.63 1.71
CA ILE A 54 -3.61 2.66 1.12
C ILE A 54 -4.35 3.33 -0.04
N GLN A 55 -4.29 2.72 -1.22
CA GLN A 55 -5.02 3.16 -2.40
C GLN A 55 -5.82 1.99 -2.98
N LEU A 56 -7.05 2.27 -3.40
CA LEU A 56 -7.96 1.30 -4.00
C LEU A 56 -8.53 1.88 -5.29
N TYR A 57 -8.50 1.09 -6.36
CA TYR A 57 -9.00 1.48 -7.67
C TYR A 57 -9.98 0.46 -8.21
N ASP A 58 -11.03 0.95 -8.87
CA ASP A 58 -11.98 0.11 -9.60
C ASP A 58 -11.49 -0.08 -11.02
N VAL A 59 -10.72 -1.15 -11.27
CA VAL A 59 -10.02 -1.35 -12.56
C VAL A 59 -10.98 -1.48 -13.75
N VAL A 60 -12.24 -1.87 -13.51
CA VAL A 60 -13.25 -2.01 -14.57
C VAL A 60 -13.83 -0.64 -14.95
N ALA A 61 -14.15 0.20 -13.96
CA ALA A 61 -14.71 1.52 -14.18
C ALA A 61 -13.65 2.61 -14.44
N ASP A 62 -12.46 2.44 -13.88
CA ASP A 62 -11.30 3.34 -13.95
C ASP A 62 -10.01 2.54 -14.25
N PRO A 63 -9.83 2.09 -15.50
CA PRO A 63 -8.66 1.30 -15.91
C PRO A 63 -7.34 2.10 -15.91
N ARG A 64 -7.39 3.42 -15.65
CA ARG A 64 -6.22 4.30 -15.59
C ARG A 64 -5.83 4.68 -14.18
N GLU A 65 -6.56 4.20 -13.17
CA GLU A 65 -6.24 4.39 -11.75
C GLU A 65 -6.11 5.89 -11.38
N LEU A 66 -7.01 6.72 -11.92
CA LEU A 66 -6.99 8.16 -11.69
C LEU A 66 -7.72 8.56 -10.39
N CYS A 67 -8.62 7.70 -9.91
CA CYS A 67 -9.47 7.99 -8.75
C CYS A 67 -9.29 6.93 -7.66
N ASN A 68 -8.57 7.30 -6.60
CA ASN A 68 -8.49 6.47 -5.39
C ASN A 68 -9.85 6.49 -4.67
N VAL A 69 -10.44 5.31 -4.49
CA VAL A 69 -11.76 5.11 -3.83
C VAL A 69 -11.65 4.39 -2.48
N ALA A 70 -10.46 4.34 -1.88
CA ALA A 70 -10.22 3.60 -0.63
C ALA A 70 -11.04 4.13 0.55
N ALA A 71 -11.28 5.45 0.61
CA ALA A 71 -12.04 6.08 1.68
C ALA A 71 -13.54 5.79 1.59
N GLU A 72 -14.06 5.57 0.37
CA GLU A 72 -15.47 5.30 0.10
C GLU A 72 -15.82 3.80 0.20
N ARG A 73 -14.84 2.90 0.07
CA ARG A 73 -15.04 1.44 0.01
C ARG A 73 -14.23 0.68 1.07
N LEU A 74 -14.41 1.05 2.34
CA LEU A 74 -13.65 0.47 3.47
C LEU A 74 -13.81 -1.06 3.61
N ASP A 75 -14.99 -1.61 3.32
CA ASP A 75 -15.23 -3.06 3.38
C ASP A 75 -14.43 -3.83 2.32
N ASP A 76 -14.28 -3.25 1.12
CA ASP A 76 -13.45 -3.83 0.06
C ASP A 76 -11.97 -3.76 0.43
N VAL A 77 -11.52 -2.64 1.02
CA VAL A 77 -10.16 -2.51 1.56
C VAL A 77 -9.89 -3.60 2.59
N ALA A 78 -10.78 -3.78 3.57
CA ALA A 78 -10.67 -4.83 4.58
C ALA A 78 -10.54 -6.22 3.96
N ARG A 79 -11.47 -6.58 3.07
CA ARG A 79 -11.49 -7.90 2.39
C ARG A 79 -10.23 -8.15 1.57
N LEU A 80 -9.70 -7.13 0.89
CA LEU A 80 -8.49 -7.26 0.09
C LEU A 80 -7.23 -7.33 0.96
N MET A 81 -7.20 -6.60 2.07
CA MET A 81 -6.13 -6.68 3.07
C MET A 81 -6.07 -8.06 3.73
N ASP A 82 -7.21 -8.65 4.10
CA ASP A 82 -7.26 -10.03 4.62
C ASP A 82 -6.70 -11.03 3.60
N ARG A 83 -6.98 -10.80 2.31
CA ARG A 83 -6.41 -11.62 1.24
C ARG A 83 -4.89 -11.47 1.12
N LEU A 84 -4.38 -10.25 1.25
CA LEU A 84 -2.94 -9.98 1.27
C LEU A 84 -2.24 -10.68 2.45
N LEU A 85 -2.82 -10.62 3.65
CA LEU A 85 -2.30 -11.32 4.83
C LEU A 85 -2.27 -12.84 4.60
N TRP A 86 -3.34 -13.39 4.01
CA TRP A 86 -3.41 -14.81 3.67
C TRP A 86 -2.31 -15.24 2.69
N TRP A 87 -2.08 -14.49 1.61
CA TRP A 87 -1.00 -14.79 0.67
C TRP A 87 0.38 -14.66 1.33
N ASN A 88 0.57 -13.61 2.14
CA ASN A 88 1.81 -13.35 2.85
C ASN A 88 2.19 -14.51 3.80
N ALA A 89 1.22 -15.18 4.41
CA ALA A 89 1.45 -16.33 5.29
C ALA A 89 2.11 -17.53 4.58
N SER A 90 1.94 -17.64 3.25
CA SER A 90 2.53 -18.70 2.43
C SER A 90 3.78 -18.27 1.64
N ARG A 91 4.26 -17.04 1.84
CA ARG A 91 5.37 -16.52 1.02
C ARG A 91 6.68 -17.25 1.33
N VAL A 92 7.47 -17.47 0.29
CA VAL A 92 8.88 -17.83 0.47
C VAL A 92 9.71 -16.60 0.84
N PRO A 93 10.80 -16.74 1.62
CA PRO A 93 11.73 -15.64 1.86
C PRO A 93 12.29 -15.06 0.56
N SER A 94 12.64 -13.77 0.58
CA SER A 94 13.31 -13.14 -0.56
C SER A 94 14.66 -13.82 -0.82
N ILE A 95 14.92 -14.14 -2.08
CA ILE A 95 16.23 -14.65 -2.54
C ILE A 95 17.22 -13.53 -2.84
N HIS A 96 16.86 -12.27 -2.56
CA HIS A 96 17.72 -11.13 -2.82
C HIS A 96 18.95 -11.19 -1.91
N VAL A 97 20.04 -11.68 -2.50
CA VAL A 97 21.37 -11.66 -1.91
C VAL A 97 22.19 -10.55 -2.55
N PRO A 98 23.17 -9.96 -1.85
CA PRO A 98 24.12 -9.05 -2.46
C PRO A 98 24.80 -9.69 -3.68
N ALA A 99 25.14 -8.88 -4.67
CA ALA A 99 25.88 -9.34 -5.83
C ALA A 99 27.18 -10.05 -5.42
N ASP A 100 27.47 -11.20 -6.02
CA ASP A 100 28.70 -11.95 -5.76
C ASP A 100 29.91 -11.22 -6.39
N PRO A 101 30.88 -10.73 -5.58
CA PRO A 101 32.04 -10.01 -6.11
C PRO A 101 32.89 -10.84 -7.08
N GLU A 102 32.85 -12.17 -6.98
CA GLU A 102 33.59 -13.06 -7.88
C GLU A 102 32.96 -13.11 -9.27
N GLY A 103 31.63 -13.07 -9.36
CA GLY A 103 30.93 -12.98 -10.63
C GLY A 103 31.26 -11.69 -11.36
N GLU A 104 31.31 -10.57 -10.64
CA GLU A 104 31.71 -9.29 -11.22
C GLU A 104 33.18 -9.30 -11.69
N ARG A 105 34.09 -9.86 -10.88
CA ARG A 105 35.50 -10.02 -11.30
C ARG A 105 35.64 -10.88 -12.55
N ASN A 106 34.91 -12.00 -12.64
CA ASN A 106 34.93 -12.89 -13.79
C ASN A 106 34.44 -12.18 -15.05
N ALA A 107 33.34 -11.42 -14.95
CA ALA A 107 32.79 -10.67 -16.06
C ALA A 107 33.76 -9.60 -16.57
N ARG A 108 34.40 -8.86 -15.66
CA ARG A 108 35.42 -7.85 -16.02
C ARG A 108 36.65 -8.47 -16.67
N ALA A 109 37.15 -9.59 -16.14
CA ALA A 109 38.35 -10.24 -16.65
C ALA A 109 38.14 -10.90 -18.03
N SER A 110 36.93 -11.38 -18.29
CA SER A 110 36.59 -12.08 -19.53
C SER A 110 35.97 -11.18 -20.60
N GLY A 111 35.50 -10.00 -20.22
CA GLY A 111 34.71 -9.13 -21.09
C GLY A 111 33.31 -9.66 -21.39
N CYS A 112 32.84 -10.70 -20.69
CA CYS A 112 31.51 -11.28 -20.90
C CYS A 112 30.87 -11.79 -19.61
N TRP A 113 29.54 -11.69 -19.51
CA TRP A 113 28.78 -12.31 -18.43
C TRP A 113 28.66 -13.82 -18.67
N ARG A 114 29.19 -14.64 -17.75
CA ARG A 114 29.20 -16.10 -17.85
C ARG A 114 29.18 -16.74 -16.46
N PRO A 115 28.85 -18.04 -16.34
CA PRO A 115 28.96 -18.77 -15.08
C PRO A 115 30.35 -18.60 -14.47
N TRP A 116 30.42 -18.26 -13.17
CA TRP A 116 31.66 -17.92 -12.48
C TRP A 116 32.06 -18.92 -11.38
N LYS A 117 31.15 -19.83 -10.99
CA LYS A 117 31.41 -20.94 -10.06
C LYS A 117 31.18 -22.26 -10.81
N GLN A 118 32.13 -23.19 -10.65
CA GLN A 118 32.08 -24.57 -11.18
C GLN A 118 31.97 -25.56 -10.04
#